data_AF-A0A914YV44-F1
#
_entry.id   AF-A0A914YV44-F1
#
_cell.length_a   1.000
_cell.length_b   1.000
_cell.length_c   1.000
_cell.angle_alpha   90.00
_cell.angle_beta   90.00
_cell.angle_gamma   90.00
#
_symmetry.space_group_name_H-M   'P 1'
#
loop_
_entity.id
_entity.type
_entity.pdbx_description
1 polymer ?
#
loop_
_entity_poly.entity_id
_entity_poly.type
_entity_poly.pdbx_seq_one_letter_code
_entity_poly.pdbx_strand_id
1 'polypeptide(L)'
;MTNFVISYTAHFEIIGHTMIAFNRYNVFRQIKVTTAYWSNRLMAIVYSIMCIVPFFMYAYRFPFEIRYRFTDTGTGVSVSFTKPEIQKVVSYVNLSYYTINIIATLIFSIFTYQGCRKLTKKRGNVNQSEMHEMKLFVFSLCTFSCLIARYCYELTILTASFLNETTIIGYAQFVLPFIGSIYALSGSIFLLVLSSRVRRDYLHFYGIKKVEGTLKSATFIVSHFSTTIHH
;
A
#
# COMPACT_ATOMS: atom_id res chain seq x y z
N MET A 1 -23.82 -1.09 5.33
CA MET A 1 -22.86 -2.04 4.70
C MET A 1 -21.69 -1.33 4.01
N THR A 2 -21.90 -0.19 3.35
CA THR A 2 -20.85 0.52 2.59
C THR A 2 -19.63 0.95 3.42
N ASN A 3 -19.83 1.44 4.66
CA ASN A 3 -18.74 1.78 5.58
C ASN A 3 -17.93 0.58 6.07
N PHE A 4 -18.58 -0.58 6.17
CA PHE A 4 -17.89 -1.80 6.54
C PHE A 4 -16.88 -2.15 5.46
N VAL A 5 -17.33 -2.18 4.21
CA VAL A 5 -16.47 -2.50 3.07
C VAL A 5 -15.31 -1.50 2.97
N ILE A 6 -15.57 -0.20 3.00
CA ILE A 6 -14.53 0.83 2.86
C ILE A 6 -13.51 0.80 4.01
N SER A 7 -13.97 0.65 5.25
CA SER A 7 -13.06 0.62 6.39
C SER A 7 -12.30 -0.70 6.44
N TYR A 8 -12.96 -1.83 6.19
CA TYR A 8 -12.32 -3.15 6.11
C TYR A 8 -11.25 -3.19 5.01
N THR A 9 -11.55 -2.71 3.80
CA THR A 9 -10.58 -2.70 2.70
C THR A 9 -9.38 -1.84 3.03
N ALA A 10 -9.56 -0.67 3.65
CA ALA A 10 -8.43 0.16 4.07
C ALA A 10 -7.53 -0.54 5.12
N HIS A 11 -8.12 -1.26 6.07
CA HIS A 11 -7.37 -2.03 7.07
C HIS A 11 -6.67 -3.26 6.46
N PHE A 12 -7.31 -3.89 5.48
CA PHE A 12 -6.78 -5.02 4.72
C PHE A 12 -5.59 -4.60 3.85
N GLU A 13 -5.70 -3.47 3.16
CA GLU A 13 -4.65 -2.91 2.31
C GLU A 13 -3.38 -2.63 3.12
N ILE A 14 -3.50 -1.96 4.27
CA ILE A 14 -2.34 -1.58 5.06
C ILE A 14 -1.61 -2.76 5.70
N ILE A 15 -2.33 -3.75 6.25
CA ILE A 15 -1.68 -4.97 6.75
C ILE A 15 -1.06 -5.76 5.60
N GLY A 16 -1.68 -5.74 4.41
CA GLY A 16 -1.11 -6.32 3.20
C GLY A 16 0.22 -5.71 2.83
N HIS A 17 0.35 -4.39 2.88
CA HIS A 17 1.63 -3.71 2.66
C HIS A 17 2.69 -4.12 3.68
N THR A 18 2.34 -4.23 4.97
CA THR A 18 3.26 -4.73 6.01
C THR A 18 3.73 -6.16 5.72
N MET A 19 2.80 -7.05 5.34
CA MET A 19 3.13 -8.45 5.02
C MET A 19 3.98 -8.57 3.75
N ILE A 20 3.73 -7.74 2.74
CA ILE A 20 4.57 -7.66 1.53
C ILE A 20 5.99 -7.19 1.90
N ALA A 21 6.12 -6.13 2.70
CA ALA A 21 7.43 -5.64 3.13
C ALA A 21 8.20 -6.68 3.97
N PHE A 22 7.49 -7.38 4.87
CA PHE A 22 8.06 -8.49 5.62
C PHE A 22 8.52 -9.64 4.71
N ASN A 23 7.71 -10.01 3.71
CA ASN A 23 8.08 -11.01 2.72
C ASN A 23 9.35 -10.62 1.98
N ARG A 24 9.41 -9.39 1.44
CA ARG A 24 10.59 -8.89 0.72
C ARG A 24 11.83 -8.84 1.61
N TYR A 25 11.69 -8.40 2.85
CA TYR A 25 12.78 -8.41 3.81
C TYR A 25 13.37 -9.82 4.00
N ASN A 26 12.52 -10.84 4.19
CA ASN A 26 12.98 -12.21 4.33
C ASN A 26 13.64 -12.73 3.05
N VAL A 27 13.05 -12.44 1.88
CA VAL A 27 13.62 -12.84 0.59
C VAL A 27 15.03 -12.27 0.42
N PHE A 28 15.21 -10.97 0.64
CA PHE A 28 16.52 -10.31 0.50
C PHE A 28 17.55 -10.71 1.56
N ARG A 29 17.10 -11.08 2.77
CA ARG A 29 18.00 -11.56 3.84
C ARG A 29 18.44 -13.00 3.62
N GLN A 30 17.63 -13.82 2.95
CA GLN A 30 17.82 -15.26 2.81
C GLN A 30 17.82 -15.73 1.34
N ILE A 31 18.31 -14.93 0.39
CA ILE A 31 18.28 -15.23 -1.07
C ILE A 31 18.77 -16.65 -1.43
N LYS A 32 19.64 -17.26 -0.62
CA LYS A 32 20.15 -18.62 -0.84
C LYS A 32 19.26 -19.78 -0.33
N VAL A 33 18.22 -19.51 0.46
CA VAL A 33 17.41 -20.53 1.18
C VAL A 33 15.89 -20.41 0.86
N THR A 34 15.50 -19.40 0.10
CA THR A 34 14.15 -18.78 0.17
C THR A 34 13.03 -19.44 -0.61
N THR A 35 13.32 -20.32 -1.58
CA THR A 35 12.25 -21.03 -2.30
C THR A 35 11.54 -22.07 -1.43
N ALA A 36 12.16 -22.54 -0.34
CA ALA A 36 11.54 -23.50 0.58
C ALA A 36 10.69 -22.86 1.69
N TYR A 37 10.97 -21.60 2.07
CA TYR A 37 10.36 -20.98 3.25
C TYR A 37 8.94 -20.46 2.99
N TRP A 38 8.69 -19.88 1.80
CA TRP A 38 7.39 -19.32 1.43
C TRP A 38 6.51 -20.33 0.69
N SER A 39 6.12 -21.39 1.40
CA SER A 39 5.19 -22.39 0.86
C SER A 39 3.78 -21.83 0.64
N ASN A 40 3.00 -22.48 -0.23
CA ASN A 40 1.58 -22.16 -0.44
C ASN A 40 0.77 -22.17 0.87
N ARG A 41 1.13 -23.05 1.81
CA ARG A 41 0.50 -23.12 3.15
C ARG A 41 0.79 -21.87 3.97
N LEU A 42 2.05 -21.40 3.98
CA LEU A 42 2.41 -20.18 4.70
C LEU A 42 1.72 -18.95 4.07
N MET A 43 1.64 -18.89 2.75
CA MET A 43 0.92 -17.81 2.05
C MET A 43 -0.57 -17.81 2.39
N ALA A 44 -1.20 -18.99 2.49
CA ALA A 44 -2.60 -19.11 2.92
C ALA A 44 -2.81 -18.63 4.37
N ILE A 45 -1.88 -18.93 5.28
CA ILE A 45 -1.92 -18.44 6.66
C ILE A 45 -1.79 -16.92 6.70
N VAL A 46 -0.82 -16.36 5.98
CA VAL A 46 -0.62 -14.89 5.90
C VAL A 46 -1.87 -14.21 5.33
N TYR A 47 -2.46 -14.76 4.27
CA TYR A 47 -3.70 -14.25 3.70
C TYR A 47 -4.86 -14.33 4.70
N SER A 48 -4.97 -15.42 5.46
CA SER A 48 -6.00 -15.57 6.49
C SER A 48 -5.85 -14.51 7.58
N ILE A 49 -4.61 -14.24 8.04
CA ILE A 49 -4.32 -13.17 9.01
C ILE A 49 -4.71 -11.80 8.44
N MET A 50 -4.38 -11.54 7.17
CA MET A 50 -4.75 -10.31 6.48
C MET A 50 -6.27 -10.10 6.39
N CYS A 51 -7.08 -11.16 6.37
CA CYS A 51 -8.55 -11.03 6.41
C CYS A 51 -9.08 -10.90 7.85
N ILE A 52 -8.55 -11.71 8.77
CA ILE A 52 -9.07 -11.82 10.14
C ILE A 52 -8.78 -10.55 10.95
N VAL A 53 -7.58 -9.99 10.86
CA VAL A 53 -7.20 -8.82 11.67
C VAL A 53 -8.06 -7.59 11.35
N PRO A 54 -8.24 -7.18 10.07
CA PRO A 54 -9.18 -6.12 9.70
C PRO A 54 -10.62 -6.39 10.13
N PHE A 55 -11.05 -7.66 10.08
CA PHE A 55 -12.39 -8.02 10.54
C PHE A 55 -12.57 -7.70 12.02
N PHE A 56 -11.64 -8.10 12.90
CA PHE A 56 -11.71 -7.77 14.32
C PHE A 56 -11.56 -6.28 14.60
N MET A 57 -10.69 -5.59 13.84
CA MET A 57 -10.55 -4.12 13.87
C MET A 57 -11.80 -3.38 13.41
N TYR A 58 -12.72 -4.03 12.71
CA TYR A 58 -14.03 -3.44 12.47
C TYR A 58 -15.09 -3.94 13.44
N ALA A 59 -15.04 -5.22 13.81
CA ALA A 59 -16.12 -5.90 14.51
C ALA A 59 -16.41 -5.28 15.88
N TYR A 60 -15.39 -4.71 16.53
CA TYR A 60 -15.55 -4.00 17.81
C TYR A 60 -16.49 -2.78 17.70
N ARG A 61 -16.83 -2.32 16.49
CA ARG A 61 -17.74 -1.19 16.25
C ARG A 61 -19.21 -1.57 16.18
N PHE A 62 -19.53 -2.83 15.90
CA PHE A 62 -20.92 -3.30 15.81
C PHE A 62 -21.80 -3.03 17.04
N PRO A 63 -21.31 -3.10 18.30
CA PRO A 63 -22.14 -2.81 19.46
C PRO A 63 -22.48 -1.32 19.62
N PHE A 64 -21.92 -0.43 18.80
CA PHE A 64 -22.11 1.01 18.93
C PHE A 64 -23.05 1.57 17.85
N GLU A 65 -23.88 2.53 18.24
CA GLU A 65 -24.81 3.20 17.34
C GLU A 65 -24.05 4.16 16.40
N ILE A 66 -24.15 3.90 15.09
CA ILE A 66 -23.51 4.66 14.01
C ILE A 66 -24.57 5.57 13.36
N ARG A 67 -24.28 6.88 13.28
CA ARG A 67 -25.11 7.87 12.57
C ARG A 67 -24.41 8.34 11.31
N TYR A 68 -25.19 8.36 10.22
CA TYR A 68 -24.79 8.95 8.96
C TYR A 68 -25.22 10.42 8.98
N ARG A 69 -24.29 11.34 8.78
CA ARG A 69 -24.58 12.76 8.61
C ARG A 69 -24.07 13.20 7.25
N PHE A 70 -24.90 13.89 6.49
CA PHE A 70 -24.39 14.60 5.31
C PHE A 70 -23.31 15.58 5.76
N THR A 71 -22.24 15.70 4.98
CA THR A 71 -21.27 16.78 5.17
C THR A 71 -21.98 18.12 5.01
N ASP A 72 -21.49 19.18 5.65
CA ASP A 72 -22.13 20.50 5.62
C ASP A 72 -22.26 21.05 4.17
N THR A 73 -21.42 20.55 3.27
CA THR A 73 -21.44 20.84 1.82
C THR A 73 -22.47 20.03 1.02
N GLY A 74 -23.12 19.02 1.61
CA GLY A 74 -24.01 18.07 0.94
C GLY A 74 -23.31 17.12 -0.05
N THR A 75 -21.99 17.24 -0.21
CA THR A 75 -21.21 16.48 -1.22
C THR A 75 -20.78 15.09 -0.75
N GLY A 76 -20.97 14.75 0.53
CA GLY A 76 -20.58 13.47 1.08
C GLY A 76 -21.45 13.03 2.26
N VAL A 77 -21.31 11.76 2.63
CA VAL A 77 -21.89 11.19 3.84
C VAL A 77 -20.75 10.88 4.80
N SER A 78 -20.74 11.58 5.93
CA SER A 78 -19.84 11.33 7.04
C SER A 78 -20.46 10.32 8.02
N VAL A 79 -19.58 9.63 8.74
CA VAL A 79 -19.95 8.55 9.65
C VAL A 79 -19.49 8.95 11.02
N SER A 80 -20.42 9.06 11.96
CA SER A 80 -20.13 9.46 13.33
C SER A 80 -20.80 8.51 14.31
N PHE A 81 -20.14 8.23 15.43
CA PHE A 81 -20.78 7.53 16.54
C PHE A 81 -21.69 8.48 17.32
N THR A 82 -22.83 7.98 17.81
CA THR A 82 -23.77 8.79 18.62
C THR A 82 -23.09 9.38 19.86
N LYS A 83 -22.17 8.64 20.48
CA LYS A 83 -21.38 9.12 21.62
C LYS A 83 -20.01 9.65 21.15
N PRO A 84 -19.65 10.90 21.47
CA PRO A 84 -18.38 11.49 21.05
C PRO A 84 -17.16 10.78 21.66
N GLU A 85 -17.30 10.19 22.84
CA GLU A 85 -16.27 9.38 23.49
C GLU A 85 -15.92 8.14 22.65
N ILE A 86 -16.93 7.45 22.12
CA ILE A 86 -16.74 6.29 21.25
C ILE A 86 -16.04 6.70 19.95
N GLN A 87 -16.44 7.84 19.37
CA GLN A 87 -15.76 8.39 18.18
C GLN A 87 -14.27 8.62 18.45
N LYS A 88 -13.92 9.23 19.59
CA LYS A 88 -12.51 9.46 19.97
C LYS A 88 -11.77 8.13 20.09
N VAL A 89 -12.31 7.15 20.82
CA VAL A 89 -11.69 5.83 21.00
C VAL A 89 -11.47 5.15 19.65
N VAL A 90 -12.48 5.15 18.76
CA VAL A 90 -12.37 4.56 17.42
C VAL A 90 -11.29 5.25 16.59
N SER A 91 -11.22 6.58 16.61
CA SER A 91 -10.19 7.35 15.93
C SER A 91 -8.79 7.01 16.45
N TYR A 92 -8.61 6.87 17.77
CA TYR A 92 -7.32 6.48 18.36
C TYR A 92 -6.91 5.06 17.96
N VAL A 93 -7.82 4.08 18.02
CA VAL A 93 -7.53 2.70 17.62
C VAL A 93 -7.11 2.62 16.16
N ASN A 94 -7.82 3.32 15.27
CA ASN A 94 -7.45 3.43 13.87
C ASN A 94 -6.05 4.04 13.73
N LEU A 95 -5.85 5.23 14.30
CA LEU A 95 -4.59 5.96 14.21
C LEU A 95 -3.40 5.11 14.66
N SER A 96 -3.54 4.40 15.79
CA SER A 96 -2.53 3.47 16.30
C SER A 96 -2.28 2.33 15.32
N TYR A 97 -3.33 1.70 14.79
CA TYR A 97 -3.20 0.62 13.81
C TYR A 97 -2.47 1.07 12.54
N TYR A 98 -2.85 2.21 11.97
CA TYR A 98 -2.18 2.77 10.79
C TYR A 98 -0.72 3.10 11.09
N THR A 99 -0.45 3.77 12.21
CA THR A 99 0.91 4.17 12.62
C THR A 99 1.82 2.96 12.80
N ILE A 100 1.36 1.93 13.51
CA ILE A 100 2.14 0.69 13.74
C ILE A 100 2.50 0.02 12.42
N ASN A 101 1.53 -0.13 11.50
CA ASN A 101 1.77 -0.78 10.22
C ASN A 101 2.69 0.05 9.30
N ILE A 102 2.56 1.37 9.28
CA ILE A 102 3.44 2.25 8.49
C ILE A 102 4.88 2.17 9.02
N ILE A 103 5.07 2.24 10.34
CA ILE A 103 6.39 2.12 10.96
C ILE A 103 6.98 0.74 10.65
N ALA A 104 6.22 -0.34 10.82
CA ALA A 104 6.67 -1.69 10.53
C ALA A 104 7.08 -1.83 9.04
N THR A 105 6.24 -1.35 8.12
CA THR A 105 6.51 -1.37 6.68
C THR A 105 7.76 -0.57 6.33
N LEU A 106 7.94 0.61 6.95
CA LEU A 106 9.12 1.45 6.76
C LEU A 106 10.40 0.75 7.24
N ILE A 107 10.37 0.16 8.44
CA ILE A 107 11.51 -0.57 9.01
C ILE A 107 11.91 -1.73 8.08
N PHE A 108 10.95 -2.57 7.67
CA PHE A 108 11.24 -3.67 6.75
C PHE A 108 11.75 -3.18 5.40
N SER A 109 11.20 -2.08 4.88
CA SER A 109 11.64 -1.48 3.62
C SER A 109 13.07 -0.94 3.70
N ILE A 110 13.44 -0.28 4.80
CA ILE A 110 14.81 0.21 5.04
C ILE A 110 15.78 -0.98 5.10
N PHE A 111 15.45 -2.02 5.86
CA PHE A 111 16.32 -3.21 5.93
C PHE A 111 16.43 -3.93 4.59
N THR A 112 15.35 -4.01 3.83
CA THR A 112 15.35 -4.57 2.47
C THR A 112 16.23 -3.75 1.55
N TYR A 113 16.13 -2.42 1.60
CA TYR A 113 16.99 -1.50 0.83
C TYR A 113 18.47 -1.68 1.15
N GLN A 114 18.83 -1.85 2.44
CA GLN A 114 20.20 -2.15 2.84
C GLN A 114 20.69 -3.49 2.26
N GLY A 115 19.82 -4.50 2.20
CA GLY A 115 20.08 -5.77 1.53
C GLY A 115 20.33 -5.59 0.03
N CYS A 116 19.42 -4.88 -0.66
CA CYS A 116 19.55 -4.54 -2.07
C CYS A 116 20.89 -3.85 -2.37
N ARG A 117 21.26 -2.81 -1.61
CA ARG A 117 22.49 -2.04 -1.82
C ARG A 117 23.75 -2.91 -1.69
N LYS A 118 23.75 -3.92 -0.82
CA LYS A 118 24.87 -4.87 -0.68
C LYS A 118 25.01 -5.78 -1.91
N LEU A 119 23.89 -6.14 -2.55
CA LEU A 119 23.89 -6.95 -3.77
C LEU A 119 24.38 -6.14 -4.97
N THR A 120 23.91 -4.90 -5.15
CA THR A 120 24.35 -4.03 -6.27
C THR A 120 25.84 -3.67 -6.20
N LYS A 121 26.42 -3.59 -4.99
CA LYS A 121 27.86 -3.34 -4.81
C LYS A 121 28.76 -4.52 -5.19
N LYS A 122 28.24 -5.75 -5.19
CA LYS A 122 28.95 -6.93 -5.68
C LYS A 122 28.90 -6.94 -7.21
N ARG A 123 29.78 -6.13 -7.83
CA ARG A 123 29.91 -6.00 -9.30
C ARG A 123 30.00 -7.39 -9.95
N GLY A 124 29.06 -7.69 -10.86
CA GLY A 124 29.34 -8.60 -11.98
C GLY A 124 28.29 -9.67 -12.31
N ASN A 125 27.57 -10.22 -11.33
CA ASN A 125 26.61 -11.32 -11.58
C ASN A 125 25.38 -11.20 -10.69
N VAL A 126 24.56 -10.16 -10.91
CA VAL A 126 23.20 -10.15 -10.36
C VAL A 126 22.39 -11.14 -11.19
N ASN A 127 21.96 -12.24 -10.58
CA ASN A 127 21.18 -13.26 -11.27
C ASN A 127 19.83 -12.67 -11.71
N GLN A 128 19.25 -13.20 -12.80
CA GLN A 128 17.94 -12.76 -13.28
C GLN A 128 16.85 -12.82 -12.20
N SER A 129 16.94 -13.80 -11.29
CA SER A 129 16.07 -13.92 -10.11
C SER A 129 16.22 -12.75 -9.14
N GLU A 130 17.45 -12.31 -8.86
CA GLU A 130 17.72 -11.19 -7.95
C GLU A 130 17.24 -9.87 -8.55
N MET A 131 17.43 -9.68 -9.85
CA MET A 131 16.91 -8.51 -10.57
C MET A 131 15.37 -8.48 -10.59
N HIS A 132 14.71 -9.64 -10.63
CA HIS A 132 13.25 -9.72 -10.50
C HIS A 132 12.78 -9.29 -9.11
N GLU A 133 13.44 -9.77 -8.05
CA GLU A 133 13.14 -9.37 -6.67
C GLU A 133 13.36 -7.87 -6.44
N MET A 134 14.39 -7.27 -7.04
CA MET A 134 14.60 -5.82 -6.97
C MET A 134 13.45 -5.03 -7.60
N LYS A 135 12.91 -5.49 -8.75
CA LYS A 135 11.74 -4.85 -9.37
C LYS A 135 10.49 -4.97 -8.51
N LEU A 136 10.28 -6.12 -7.87
CA LEU A 136 9.18 -6.33 -6.94
C LEU A 136 9.32 -5.46 -5.68
N PHE A 137 10.54 -5.24 -5.21
CA PHE A 137 10.81 -4.30 -4.14
C PHE A 137 10.49 -2.86 -4.54
N VAL A 138 10.93 -2.39 -5.72
CA VAL A 138 10.58 -1.06 -6.24
C VAL A 138 9.06 -0.90 -6.37
N PHE A 139 8.37 -1.93 -6.89
CA PHE A 139 6.91 -1.95 -6.92
C PHE A 139 6.28 -1.78 -5.53
N SER A 140 6.79 -2.49 -4.52
CA SER A 140 6.31 -2.37 -3.15
C SER A 140 6.56 -0.97 -2.56
N LEU A 141 7.68 -0.32 -2.91
CA LEU A 141 7.97 1.05 -2.50
C LEU A 141 7.02 2.06 -3.15
N CYS A 142 6.78 1.96 -4.46
CA CYS A 142 5.88 2.88 -5.17
C CYS A 142 4.45 2.82 -4.62
N THR A 143 3.92 1.61 -4.42
CA THR A 143 2.58 1.41 -3.85
C THR A 143 2.51 1.86 -2.39
N PHE A 144 3.56 1.64 -1.60
CA PHE A 144 3.68 2.15 -0.24
C PHE A 144 3.75 3.69 -0.18
N SER A 145 4.42 4.35 -1.13
CA SER A 145 4.43 5.82 -1.22
C SER A 145 3.03 6.39 -1.46
N CYS A 146 2.22 5.75 -2.31
CA CYS A 146 0.83 6.14 -2.49
C CYS A 146 -0.02 5.92 -1.22
N LEU A 147 0.24 4.84 -0.47
CA LEU A 147 -0.39 4.61 0.83
C LEU A 147 -0.05 5.72 1.83
N ILE A 148 1.23 6.11 1.93
CA ILE A 148 1.67 7.20 2.81
C ILE A 148 0.96 8.50 2.42
N ALA A 149 0.88 8.83 1.13
CA ALA A 149 0.20 10.05 0.68
C ALA A 149 -1.27 10.09 1.10
N ARG A 150 -2.00 8.96 0.96
CA ARG A 150 -3.37 8.82 1.45
C ARG A 150 -3.45 8.98 2.96
N TYR A 151 -2.55 8.33 3.71
CA TYR A 151 -2.52 8.40 5.16
C TYR A 151 -2.24 9.81 5.68
N CYS A 152 -1.31 10.54 5.07
CA CYS A 152 -1.05 11.93 5.39
C CYS A 152 -2.32 12.79 5.23
N TYR A 153 -3.12 12.54 4.19
CA TYR A 153 -4.41 13.22 4.00
C TYR A 153 -5.42 12.89 5.11
N GLU A 154 -5.54 11.62 5.48
CA GLU A 154 -6.42 11.21 6.59
C GLU A 154 -5.98 11.82 7.93
N LEU A 155 -4.66 11.93 8.16
CA LEU A 155 -4.10 12.64 9.32
C LEU A 155 -4.40 14.13 9.30
N THR A 156 -4.30 14.79 8.14
CA THR A 156 -4.67 16.21 8.01
C THR A 156 -6.13 16.44 8.38
N ILE A 157 -7.04 15.59 7.91
CA ILE A 157 -8.48 15.67 8.27
C ILE A 157 -8.66 15.50 9.77
N LEU A 158 -8.01 14.48 10.36
CA LEU A 158 -8.10 14.21 11.79
C LEU A 158 -7.58 15.40 12.62
N THR A 159 -6.45 15.97 12.22
CA THR A 159 -5.82 17.11 12.91
C THR A 159 -6.67 18.37 12.78
N ALA A 160 -7.19 18.66 11.59
CA ALA A 160 -8.12 19.77 11.38
C ALA A 160 -9.41 19.61 12.21
N SER A 161 -9.90 18.37 12.36
CA SER A 161 -11.04 18.06 13.23
C SER A 161 -10.74 18.32 14.71
N PHE A 162 -9.51 18.05 15.17
CA PHE A 162 -9.09 18.39 16.53
C PHE A 162 -8.96 19.89 16.78
N LEU A 163 -8.55 20.64 15.75
CA LEU A 163 -8.40 22.10 15.81
C LEU A 163 -9.70 22.87 15.53
N ASN A 164 -10.79 22.17 15.20
CA ASN A 164 -12.06 22.74 14.73
C ASN A 164 -11.92 23.65 13.49
N GLU A 165 -10.95 23.34 12.61
CA GLU A 165 -10.69 24.09 11.38
C GLU A 165 -11.57 23.61 10.23
N THR A 166 -12.78 24.15 10.14
CA THR A 166 -13.82 23.73 9.19
C THR A 166 -13.42 23.93 7.73
N THR A 167 -12.63 24.97 7.41
CA THR A 167 -12.13 25.25 6.06
C THR A 167 -11.23 24.13 5.55
N ILE A 168 -10.29 23.67 6.39
CA ILE A 168 -9.35 22.59 6.03
C ILE A 168 -10.09 21.27 5.90
N ILE A 169 -11.06 21.00 6.79
CA ILE A 169 -11.91 19.81 6.72
C ILE A 169 -12.67 19.78 5.39
N GLY A 170 -13.31 20.89 5.00
CA GLY A 170 -14.05 21.00 3.75
C GLY A 170 -13.17 20.76 2.52
N TYR A 171 -11.99 21.39 2.46
CA TYR A 171 -11.04 21.18 1.36
C TYR A 171 -10.54 19.73 1.30
N ALA A 172 -10.15 19.17 2.44
CA ALA A 172 -9.63 17.81 2.50
C ALA A 172 -10.70 16.77 2.13
N GLN A 173 -11.96 16.98 2.52
CA GLN A 173 -13.09 16.14 2.10
C GLN A 173 -13.36 16.21 0.59
N PHE A 174 -13.12 17.36 -0.05
CA PHE A 174 -13.21 17.50 -1.51
C PHE A 174 -12.10 16.74 -2.25
N VAL A 175 -10.87 16.76 -1.73
CA VAL A 175 -9.72 16.13 -2.38
C VAL A 175 -9.59 14.63 -2.10
N LEU A 176 -10.08 14.17 -0.94
CA LEU A 176 -9.95 12.77 -0.50
C LEU A 176 -10.44 11.73 -1.54
N PRO A 177 -11.57 11.91 -2.24
CA PRO A 177 -12.02 10.96 -3.27
C PRO A 177 -11.04 10.81 -4.44
N PHE A 178 -10.40 11.92 -4.85
CA PHE A 178 -9.40 11.90 -5.92
C PHE A 178 -8.16 11.11 -5.50
N ILE A 179 -7.68 11.32 -4.28
CA ILE A 179 -6.52 10.60 -3.73
C ILE A 179 -6.85 9.12 -3.54
N GLY A 180 -8.05 8.81 -3.04
CA GLY A 180 -8.53 7.43 -2.93
C GLY A 180 -8.56 6.72 -4.28
N SER A 181 -9.01 7.41 -5.34
CA SER A 181 -9.05 6.86 -6.70
C SER A 181 -7.65 6.61 -7.26
N ILE A 182 -6.73 7.57 -7.09
CA ILE A 182 -5.32 7.42 -7.51
C ILE A 182 -4.69 6.23 -6.79
N TYR A 183 -4.89 6.13 -5.47
CA TYR A 183 -4.37 5.03 -4.68
C TYR A 183 -4.93 3.67 -5.13
N ALA A 184 -6.25 3.56 -5.33
CA ALA A 184 -6.90 2.33 -5.78
C ALA A 184 -6.35 1.80 -7.12
N LEU A 185 -6.01 2.71 -8.05
CA LEU A 185 -5.45 2.36 -9.35
C LEU A 185 -3.94 2.12 -9.32
N SER A 186 -3.22 2.71 -8.35
CA SER A 186 -1.76 2.72 -8.30
C SER A 186 -1.14 1.32 -8.35
N GLY A 187 -1.70 0.35 -7.61
CA GLY A 187 -1.22 -1.04 -7.58
C GLY A 187 -1.24 -1.70 -8.96
N SER A 188 -2.38 -1.63 -9.67
CA SER A 188 -2.52 -2.18 -11.01
C SER A 188 -1.60 -1.50 -12.03
N ILE A 189 -1.50 -0.16 -11.96
CA ILE A 189 -0.64 0.63 -12.85
C ILE A 189 0.83 0.26 -12.63
N PHE A 190 1.31 0.23 -11.37
CA PHE A 190 2.70 -0.11 -11.08
C PHE A 190 3.01 -1.57 -11.40
N LEU A 191 2.07 -2.50 -11.21
CA LEU A 191 2.24 -3.90 -11.66
C LEU A 191 2.44 -3.97 -13.18
N LEU A 192 1.61 -3.27 -13.94
CA LEU A 192 1.68 -3.27 -15.41
C LEU A 192 2.96 -2.62 -15.94
N VAL A 193 3.43 -1.54 -15.29
CA VAL A 193 4.65 -0.82 -15.67
C VAL A 193 5.92 -1.60 -15.27
N LEU A 194 5.99 -2.14 -14.05
CA LEU A 194 7.21 -2.71 -13.48
C LEU A 194 7.36 -4.22 -13.71
N SER A 195 6.26 -4.97 -13.87
CA SER A 195 6.30 -6.41 -14.11
C SER A 195 6.21 -6.75 -15.60
N SER A 196 7.36 -7.11 -16.18
CA SER A 196 7.42 -7.52 -17.59
C SER A 196 6.61 -8.78 -17.89
N ARG A 197 6.39 -9.65 -16.89
CA ARG A 197 5.56 -10.85 -17.02
C ARG A 197 4.08 -10.49 -17.10
N VAL A 198 3.59 -9.71 -16.12
CA VAL A 198 2.19 -9.25 -16.10
C VAL A 198 1.85 -8.48 -17.37
N ARG A 199 2.73 -7.59 -17.82
CA ARG A 199 2.54 -6.86 -19.08
C ARG A 199 2.45 -7.79 -20.30
N ARG A 200 3.25 -8.85 -20.35
CA ARG A 200 3.21 -9.82 -21.45
C ARG A 200 1.91 -10.62 -21.44
N ASP A 201 1.49 -11.07 -20.26
CA ASP A 201 0.26 -11.83 -20.07
C ASP A 201 -0.96 -10.96 -20.42
N TYR A 202 -0.93 -9.67 -20.05
CA TYR A 202 -1.95 -8.69 -20.40
C TYR A 202 -2.01 -8.46 -21.92
N LEU A 203 -0.86 -8.20 -22.58
CA LEU A 203 -0.82 -8.03 -24.04
C LEU A 203 -1.30 -9.30 -24.79
N HIS A 204 -0.99 -10.48 -24.26
CA HIS A 204 -1.46 -11.75 -24.80
C HIS A 204 -2.98 -11.91 -24.64
N PHE A 205 -3.55 -11.53 -23.49
CA PHE A 205 -4.99 -11.56 -23.25
C PHE A 205 -5.76 -10.69 -24.25
N TYR A 206 -5.22 -9.53 -24.64
CA TYR A 206 -5.81 -8.64 -25.64
C TYR A 206 -5.42 -8.98 -27.09
N GLY A 207 -4.76 -10.11 -27.34
CA GLY A 207 -4.39 -10.53 -28.70
C GLY A 207 -3.35 -9.64 -29.39
N ILE A 208 -2.68 -8.75 -28.65
CA ILE A 208 -1.66 -7.84 -29.18
C ILE A 208 -0.36 -8.62 -29.33
N LYS A 209 -0.13 -9.17 -30.53
CA LYS A 209 1.16 -9.79 -30.90
C LYS A 209 2.25 -8.71 -30.91
N LYS A 210 3.22 -8.84 -29.98
CA LYS A 210 4.53 -8.14 -29.88
C LYS A 210 4.73 -6.94 -30.83
N VAL A 211 4.46 -5.73 -30.33
CA VAL A 211 5.19 -4.53 -30.80
C VAL A 211 6.39 -4.35 -29.88
N GLU A 212 7.45 -5.14 -30.12
CA GLU A 212 8.64 -5.21 -29.27
C GLU A 212 9.59 -3.98 -29.42
N GLY A 213 9.21 -2.99 -30.25
CA GLY A 213 10.08 -1.87 -30.63
C GLY A 213 9.90 -0.57 -29.82
N THR A 214 8.69 -0.20 -29.43
CA THR A 214 8.38 1.20 -29.05
C THR A 214 8.31 1.50 -27.55
N LEU A 215 8.32 0.49 -26.68
CA LEU A 215 8.23 0.67 -25.21
C LEU A 215 9.58 0.51 -24.47
N LYS A 216 10.71 0.48 -25.19
CA LYS A 216 12.04 0.55 -24.55
C LYS A 216 12.25 1.88 -23.81
N SER A 217 11.56 2.96 -24.21
CA SER A 217 11.67 4.28 -23.55
C SER A 217 11.12 4.32 -22.12
N ALA A 218 10.12 3.52 -21.76
CA ALA A 218 9.62 3.47 -20.38
C ALA A 218 10.57 2.67 -19.45
N THR A 219 11.31 1.72 -20.01
CA THR A 219 12.35 0.96 -19.27
C THR A 219 13.61 1.81 -19.09
N PHE A 220 13.85 2.78 -19.98
CA PHE A 220 14.96 3.72 -19.91
C PHE A 220 14.91 4.56 -18.62
N ILE A 221 13.73 4.97 -18.15
CA ILE A 221 13.59 5.77 -16.93
C ILE A 221 14.08 4.99 -15.70
N VAL A 222 13.80 3.69 -15.61
CA VAL A 222 14.24 2.85 -14.48
C VAL A 222 15.74 2.52 -14.56
N SER A 223 16.30 2.31 -15.77
CA SER A 223 17.75 2.17 -15.91
C SER A 223 18.50 3.48 -15.67
N HIS A 224 17.88 4.63 -15.99
CA HIS A 224 18.52 5.93 -15.79
C HIS A 224 18.61 6.30 -14.31
N PHE A 225 17.57 6.01 -13.52
CA PHE A 225 17.64 6.12 -12.05
C PHE A 225 18.69 5.20 -11.41
N SER A 226 19.04 4.08 -12.04
CA SER A 226 20.16 3.24 -11.60
C SER A 226 21.53 3.85 -11.92
N THR A 227 21.64 4.74 -12.90
CA THR A 227 22.88 5.42 -13.28
C THR A 227 23.07 6.78 -12.60
N THR A 228 22.00 7.54 -12.32
CA THR A 228 22.11 8.84 -11.62
C THR A 228 22.39 8.74 -10.13
N ILE A 229 22.31 7.55 -9.52
CA ILE A 229 22.76 7.31 -8.13
C ILE A 229 24.29 7.09 -8.06
N HIS A 230 24.97 7.07 -9.21
CA HIS A 230 26.42 6.86 -9.32
C HIS A 230 27.23 8.11 -9.73
N HIS A 231 26.63 9.30 -9.69
CA HIS A 231 27.35 10.57 -9.76
C HIS A 231 27.16 11.38 -8.49
#